data_AF-A0A970HTD6-F1
#
_entry.id   AF-A0A970HTD6-F1
#
_cell.length_a   1.000
_cell.length_b   1.000
_cell.length_c   1.000
_cell.angle_alpha   90.00
_cell.angle_beta   90.00
_cell.angle_gamma   90.00
#
_symmetry.space_group_name_H-M   'P 1'
#
loop_
_entity.id
_entity.type
_entity.pdbx_description
1 polymer ?
#
loop_
_entity_poly.entity_id
_entity_poly.type
_entity_poly.pdbx_seq_one_letter_code
_entity_poly.pdbx_strand_id
1 'polypeptide(L)'
;SRCRPMLKNALLLLAIAVVAAGCGFRPSEPTYSVVGRIVDVDGRGVPGVTVVAQGANAIAQTGPDGVWRIDGLRGRVTIVPHLEGSRFEPMSHTVTAGTENLRFQLVPPSYSISGRIVNAQGAGVAGVVVAVEGTNIQVTSGLDGRWRIDGLDGPATVAPYRPGSEFVPAARTVAAPTDNIVFQVLHPIMGPSVVPREQARQWLQARIGNSDWLELVDLYYDIAPLYGIRPEVALAQAAHETAYFRFGNLVQPWQNNFAGIGATGTPSDGFTPLNGADPEVVRFEAGVHGAIFATREIGVEAHVQHLYAYATTAPLPAGRTLYSPRFVLVRRGTARYVEHLGARQNPAGVGWATDAEYGFKIVNNFLLPMTAFQMR
;
A
#
# COMPACT_ATOMS: atom_id res chain seq x y z
N SER A 1 -2.51 26.81 84.86
CA SER A 1 -1.15 26.26 84.90
C SER A 1 -0.19 27.31 84.35
N ARG A 2 0.71 27.75 85.24
CA ARG A 2 1.68 28.86 85.18
C ARG A 2 2.57 28.83 83.91
N CYS A 3 3.15 29.91 83.36
CA CYS A 3 3.07 31.36 83.47
C CYS A 3 3.92 31.91 82.28
N ARG A 4 3.51 32.99 81.60
CA ARG A 4 4.44 33.91 80.86
C ARG A 4 5.26 34.70 81.92
N PRO A 5 6.36 35.46 81.63
CA PRO A 5 6.63 36.20 80.38
C PRO A 5 8.11 36.47 79.96
N MET A 6 8.22 37.03 78.74
CA MET A 6 9.09 38.14 78.27
C MET A 6 10.64 38.10 78.27
N LEU A 7 11.14 38.22 77.03
CA LEU A 7 12.03 39.27 76.48
C LEU A 7 13.37 39.55 77.19
N LYS A 8 14.50 39.29 76.49
CA LYS A 8 15.74 40.07 76.64
C LYS A 8 16.49 40.22 75.32
N ASN A 9 16.82 41.48 75.03
CA ASN A 9 17.76 41.92 74.00
C ASN A 9 19.22 41.64 74.42
N ALA A 10 20.00 41.28 73.40
CA ALA A 10 21.40 41.62 73.11
C ALA A 10 22.48 41.62 74.22
N LEU A 11 23.55 40.86 73.99
CA LEU A 11 24.90 41.42 73.99
C LEU A 11 25.87 40.56 73.14
N LEU A 12 26.59 41.24 72.26
CA LEU A 12 27.61 40.77 71.33
C LEU A 12 28.94 40.57 72.08
N LEU A 13 29.58 39.40 71.92
CA LEU A 13 30.97 39.17 72.35
C LEU A 13 31.76 38.63 71.16
N LEU A 14 32.69 39.46 70.72
CA LEU A 14 33.62 39.28 69.62
C LEU A 14 34.76 38.36 70.09
N ALA A 15 34.85 37.14 69.54
CA ALA A 15 36.01 36.28 69.70
C ALA A 15 36.88 36.39 68.43
N ILE A 16 38.03 37.05 68.56
CA ILE A 16 39.08 37.12 67.54
C ILE A 16 39.75 35.75 67.48
N ALA A 17 39.37 34.94 66.49
CA ALA A 17 40.13 33.75 66.11
C ALA A 17 41.19 34.18 65.10
N VAL A 18 42.45 34.02 65.48
CA VAL A 18 43.63 34.21 64.65
C VAL A 18 43.50 33.30 63.42
N VAL A 19 43.29 33.89 62.24
CA VAL A 19 43.41 33.19 60.97
C VAL A 19 44.90 33.01 60.72
N ALA A 20 45.44 31.87 61.12
CA ALA A 20 46.66 31.38 60.51
C ALA A 20 46.35 31.15 59.03
N ALA A 21 46.92 31.99 58.16
CA ALA A 21 46.95 31.76 56.73
C ALA A 21 47.83 30.53 56.45
N GLY A 22 47.28 29.34 56.72
CA GLY A 22 47.74 28.14 56.07
C GLY A 22 47.48 28.34 54.59
N CYS A 23 48.55 28.32 53.78
CA CYS A 23 48.41 28.04 52.35
C CYS A 23 47.74 26.68 52.23
N GLY A 24 46.41 26.68 52.17
CA GLY A 24 45.62 25.50 51.88
C GLY A 24 45.92 25.11 50.45
N PHE A 25 46.94 24.28 50.26
CA PHE A 25 47.10 23.48 49.06
C PHE A 25 45.85 22.59 48.98
N ARG A 26 44.78 23.10 48.35
CA ARG A 26 43.72 22.22 47.85
C ARG A 26 44.41 21.37 46.78
N PRO A 27 44.46 20.03 46.91
CA PRO A 27 44.92 19.20 45.80
C PRO A 27 44.11 19.61 44.58
N SER A 28 44.78 20.03 43.50
CA SER A 28 44.10 20.24 42.24
C SER A 28 43.40 18.93 41.89
N GLU A 29 42.09 18.97 41.62
CA GLU A 29 41.36 17.77 41.21
C GLU A 29 42.13 17.08 40.07
N PRO A 30 42.32 15.75 40.14
CA PRO A 30 43.06 15.02 39.12
C PRO A 30 42.35 15.23 37.78
N THR A 31 43.12 15.68 36.80
CA THR A 31 42.64 15.81 35.43
C THR A 31 42.64 14.45 34.77
N TYR A 32 41.72 14.25 33.82
CA TYR A 32 41.70 13.07 32.98
C TYR A 32 41.57 13.44 31.50
N SER A 33 41.72 12.44 30.65
CA SER A 33 41.61 12.55 29.21
C SER A 33 40.50 11.66 28.66
N VAL A 34 39.88 12.09 27.59
CA VAL A 34 38.89 11.29 26.86
C VAL A 34 39.38 11.13 25.43
N VAL A 35 39.44 9.88 24.98
CA VAL A 35 39.82 9.51 23.61
C VAL A 35 38.67 8.77 22.97
N GLY A 36 38.35 9.13 21.73
CA GLY A 36 37.28 8.48 21.01
C GLY A 36 37.51 8.42 19.51
N ARG A 37 36.54 7.82 18.82
CA ARG A 37 36.51 7.73 17.36
C ARG A 37 35.09 7.94 16.86
N ILE A 38 34.96 8.73 15.80
CA ILE A 38 33.70 8.95 15.11
C ILE A 38 33.76 8.27 13.74
N VAL A 39 32.76 7.44 13.44
CA VAL A 39 32.72 6.65 12.19
C VAL A 39 31.42 6.87 11.42
N ASP A 40 31.42 6.58 10.12
CA ASP A 40 30.22 6.53 9.28
C ASP A 40 29.49 5.18 9.42
N VAL A 41 28.44 4.97 8.62
CA VAL A 41 27.68 3.70 8.60
C VAL A 41 28.51 2.51 8.14
N ASP A 42 29.57 2.73 7.36
CA ASP A 42 30.48 1.70 6.86
C ASP A 42 31.70 1.49 7.78
N GLY A 43 31.75 2.18 8.93
CA GLY A 43 32.83 2.10 9.90
C GLY A 43 34.09 2.90 9.52
N ARG A 44 34.04 3.74 8.47
CA ARG A 44 35.15 4.62 8.08
C ARG A 44 35.18 5.84 9.00
N GLY A 45 36.39 6.32 9.31
CA GLY A 45 36.57 7.49 10.15
C GLY A 45 35.96 8.76 9.53
N VAL A 46 35.27 9.56 10.33
CA VAL A 46 34.70 10.84 9.88
C VAL A 46 35.60 11.99 10.36
N PRO A 47 36.41 12.61 9.48
CA PRO A 47 37.26 13.74 9.84
C PRO A 47 36.48 15.05 9.99
N GLY A 48 37.07 16.01 10.70
CA GLY A 48 36.55 17.39 10.80
C GLY A 48 35.33 17.57 11.71
N VAL A 49 34.90 16.54 12.44
CA VAL A 49 33.85 16.65 13.45
C VAL A 49 34.41 17.37 14.68
N THR A 50 33.72 18.41 15.13
CA THR A 50 34.08 19.13 16.36
C THR A 50 33.48 18.41 17.57
N VAL A 51 34.32 17.95 18.49
CA VAL A 51 33.88 17.29 19.73
C VAL A 51 34.01 18.29 20.87
N VAL A 52 32.90 18.57 21.56
CA VAL A 52 32.81 19.55 22.63
C VAL A 52 32.65 18.85 23.98
N ALA A 53 33.48 19.19 24.96
CA ALA A 53 33.29 18.81 26.36
C ALA A 53 32.50 19.90 27.10
N GLN A 54 31.17 19.77 27.11
CA GLN A 54 30.29 20.67 27.84
C GLN A 54 30.58 20.59 29.34
N GLY A 55 30.74 21.75 29.98
CA GLY A 55 31.16 21.86 31.39
C GLY A 55 32.66 22.06 31.61
N ALA A 56 33.50 21.89 30.57
CA ALA A 56 34.96 22.07 30.67
C ALA A 56 35.57 23.08 29.69
N ASN A 57 34.74 23.75 28.87
CA ASN A 57 35.17 24.70 27.83
C ASN A 57 36.36 24.19 26.99
N ALA A 58 36.32 22.91 26.61
CA ALA A 58 37.36 22.22 25.85
C ALA A 58 36.75 21.59 24.59
N ILE A 59 37.50 21.63 23.49
CA ILE A 59 37.09 21.10 22.19
C ILE A 59 38.23 20.29 21.55
N ALA A 60 37.88 19.36 20.66
CA ALA A 60 38.80 18.67 19.76
C ALA A 60 38.17 18.57 18.36
N GLN A 61 38.99 18.28 17.35
CA GLN A 61 38.51 17.88 16.02
C GLN A 61 38.97 16.46 15.70
N THR A 62 38.15 15.73 14.96
CA THR A 62 38.51 14.39 14.50
C THR A 62 39.55 14.44 13.38
N GLY A 63 40.55 13.57 13.46
CA GLY A 63 41.54 13.34 12.40
C GLY A 63 41.00 12.53 11.22
N PRO A 64 41.84 12.25 10.19
CA PRO A 64 41.46 11.49 8.99
C PRO A 64 40.84 10.11 9.26
N ASP A 65 41.23 9.48 10.35
CA ASP A 65 40.74 8.17 10.80
C ASP A 65 39.54 8.27 11.75
N GLY A 66 39.04 9.49 12.00
CA GLY A 66 37.92 9.78 12.90
C GLY A 66 38.32 9.86 14.37
N VAL A 67 39.60 9.70 14.73
CA VAL A 67 40.08 9.70 16.11
C VAL A 67 40.17 11.13 16.66
N TRP A 68 39.85 11.31 17.93
CA TRP A 68 39.92 12.59 18.64
C TRP A 68 40.33 12.38 20.10
N ARG A 69 40.88 13.44 20.72
CA ARG A 69 41.31 13.45 22.12
C ARG A 69 41.07 14.81 22.77
N ILE A 70 40.51 14.81 23.98
CA ILE A 70 40.43 16.00 24.85
C ILE A 70 41.15 15.69 26.15
N ASP A 71 42.11 16.54 26.52
CA ASP A 71 42.93 16.43 27.72
C ASP A 71 42.50 17.46 28.79
N GLY A 72 42.96 17.26 30.03
CA GLY A 72 42.83 18.27 31.10
C GLY A 72 41.42 18.40 31.69
N LEU A 73 40.54 17.44 31.44
CA LEU A 73 39.15 17.47 31.92
C LEU A 73 39.09 17.22 33.42
N ARG A 74 38.11 17.85 34.08
CA ARG A 74 37.85 17.72 35.53
C ARG A 74 36.36 17.54 35.77
N GLY A 75 36.01 16.91 36.88
CA GLY A 75 34.62 16.68 37.26
C GLY A 75 33.82 15.89 36.22
N ARG A 76 32.50 16.10 36.20
CA ARG A 76 31.58 15.51 35.21
C ARG A 76 31.50 16.40 33.98
N VAL A 77 31.70 15.83 32.79
CA VAL A 77 31.54 16.53 31.51
C VAL A 77 30.66 15.74 30.56
N THR A 78 29.97 16.44 29.67
CA THR A 78 29.18 15.84 28.59
C THR A 78 29.88 16.06 27.26
N ILE A 79 30.29 14.97 26.63
CA ILE A 79 30.94 14.96 25.32
C ILE A 79 29.87 14.96 24.24
N VAL A 80 29.92 15.95 23.35
CA VAL A 80 28.94 16.15 22.26
C VAL A 80 29.68 16.36 20.94
N PRO A 81 29.46 15.53 19.91
CA PRO A 81 29.99 15.75 18.57
C PRO A 81 29.11 16.74 17.80
N HIS A 82 29.74 17.56 16.96
CA HIS A 82 29.08 18.56 16.13
C HIS A 82 29.73 18.62 14.74
N LEU A 83 28.90 18.44 13.72
CA LEU A 83 29.20 18.67 12.32
C LEU A 83 27.92 19.21 11.68
N GLU A 84 28.04 20.25 10.86
CA GLU A 84 26.87 20.92 10.28
C GLU A 84 25.98 19.94 9.50
N GLY A 85 24.66 20.04 9.70
CA GLY A 85 23.67 19.18 9.04
C GLY A 85 23.73 17.69 9.42
N SER A 86 24.62 17.31 10.34
CA SER A 86 24.86 15.93 10.72
C SER A 86 24.26 15.59 12.07
N ARG A 87 23.89 14.33 12.24
CA ARG A 87 23.46 13.76 13.53
C ARG A 87 24.35 12.58 13.89
N PHE A 88 24.50 12.32 15.18
CA PHE A 88 25.37 11.28 15.71
C PHE A 88 24.64 10.42 16.73
N GLU A 89 24.97 9.12 16.77
CA GLU A 89 24.47 8.17 17.75
C GLU A 89 25.64 7.57 18.56
N PRO A 90 25.58 7.59 19.91
CA PRO A 90 24.62 8.37 20.70
C PRO A 90 24.83 9.88 20.52
N MET A 91 23.81 10.70 20.81
CA MET A 91 23.95 12.16 20.66
C MET A 91 24.98 12.79 21.61
N SER A 92 25.27 12.13 22.72
CA SER A 92 26.29 12.56 23.70
C SER A 92 26.71 11.40 24.60
N HIS A 93 27.82 11.58 25.29
CA HIS A 93 28.24 10.73 26.40
C HIS A 93 28.53 11.58 27.62
N THR A 94 28.10 11.17 28.81
CA THR A 94 28.51 11.80 30.06
C THR A 94 29.63 10.99 30.70
N VAL A 95 30.75 11.64 31.01
CA VAL A 95 31.94 11.00 31.60
C VAL A 95 32.41 11.75 32.84
N THR A 96 33.01 11.03 33.78
CA THR A 96 33.53 11.57 35.04
C THR A 96 34.99 11.18 35.31
N ALA A 97 35.60 10.42 34.41
CA ALA A 97 36.95 9.88 34.54
C ALA A 97 37.53 9.57 33.15
N GLY A 98 38.83 9.21 33.14
CA GLY A 98 39.55 8.85 31.92
C GLY A 98 38.82 7.77 31.13
N THR A 99 38.57 8.04 29.85
CA THR A 99 37.81 7.12 28.99
C THR A 99 38.56 6.93 27.68
N GLU A 100 38.80 5.68 27.32
CA GLU A 100 39.40 5.29 26.05
C GLU A 100 38.34 4.62 25.18
N ASN A 101 38.40 4.86 23.86
CA ASN A 101 37.48 4.29 22.87
C ASN A 101 36.04 4.77 22.93
N LEU A 102 35.78 6.01 23.33
CA LEU A 102 34.44 6.60 23.23
C LEU A 102 33.99 6.62 21.76
N ARG A 103 32.80 6.11 21.46
CA ARG A 103 32.31 5.96 20.07
C ARG A 103 31.10 6.85 19.81
N PHE A 104 31.13 7.48 18.64
CA PHE A 104 29.98 8.09 17.98
C PHE A 104 29.91 7.55 16.56
N GLN A 105 28.71 7.41 16.02
CA GLN A 105 28.48 7.07 14.62
C GLN A 105 27.65 8.15 13.94
N LEU A 106 28.06 8.58 12.75
CA LEU A 106 27.29 9.48 11.91
C LEU A 106 26.01 8.75 11.47
N VAL A 107 24.86 9.37 11.73
CA VAL A 107 23.57 8.85 11.28
C VAL A 107 23.24 9.57 9.96
N PRO A 108 22.93 8.85 8.86
CA PRO A 108 22.59 9.45 7.57
C PRO A 108 21.47 10.49 7.70
N PRO A 109 21.43 11.57 6.90
CA PRO A 109 20.30 12.48 6.93
C PRO A 109 19.03 11.74 6.53
N SER A 110 17.98 11.89 7.33
CA SER A 110 16.66 11.38 6.96
C SER A 110 16.14 12.17 5.76
N TYR A 111 15.46 11.50 4.84
CA TYR A 111 14.82 12.13 3.71
C TYR A 111 13.32 11.85 3.68
N SER A 112 12.65 12.51 2.75
CA SER A 112 11.22 12.35 2.52
C SER A 112 10.95 11.94 1.10
N ILE A 113 9.86 11.22 0.90
CA ILE A 113 9.37 10.81 -0.41
C ILE A 113 7.90 11.12 -0.54
N SER A 114 7.46 11.38 -1.77
CA SER A 114 6.07 11.69 -2.05
C SER A 114 5.64 11.17 -3.41
N GLY A 115 4.33 11.01 -3.57
CA GLY A 115 3.80 10.42 -4.78
C GLY A 115 2.30 10.54 -4.95
N ARG A 116 1.79 9.85 -5.97
CA ARG A 116 0.36 9.75 -6.26
C ARG A 116 -0.03 8.32 -6.60
N ILE A 117 -1.17 7.89 -6.07
CA ILE A 117 -1.88 6.71 -6.54
C ILE A 117 -2.92 7.17 -7.56
N VAL A 118 -2.90 6.58 -8.75
CA VAL A 118 -3.80 6.93 -9.85
C VAL A 118 -4.52 5.70 -10.39
N ASN A 119 -5.74 5.85 -10.91
CA ASN A 119 -6.39 4.78 -11.67
C ASN A 119 -5.88 4.75 -13.12
N ALA A 120 -6.39 3.82 -13.93
CA ALA A 120 -6.06 3.71 -15.35
C ALA A 120 -6.42 4.96 -16.19
N GLN A 121 -7.26 5.84 -15.68
CA GLN A 121 -7.66 7.11 -16.30
C GLN A 121 -6.82 8.30 -15.82
N GLY A 122 -5.85 8.08 -14.92
CA GLY A 122 -5.00 9.13 -14.34
C GLY A 122 -5.65 9.92 -13.19
N ALA A 123 -6.88 9.56 -12.78
CA ALA A 123 -7.54 10.18 -11.63
C ALA A 123 -6.95 9.65 -10.32
N GLY A 124 -6.85 10.52 -9.31
CA GLY A 124 -6.32 10.17 -8.00
C GLY A 124 -7.18 9.15 -7.26
N VAL A 125 -6.55 8.20 -6.56
CA VAL A 125 -7.24 7.17 -5.79
C VAL A 125 -6.93 7.28 -4.31
N ALA A 126 -7.97 7.52 -3.52
CA ALA A 126 -7.92 7.64 -2.07
C ALA A 126 -7.92 6.29 -1.37
N GLY A 127 -7.46 6.27 -0.11
CA GLY A 127 -7.61 5.11 0.77
C GLY A 127 -6.67 3.94 0.47
N VAL A 128 -5.64 4.15 -0.36
CA VAL A 128 -4.62 3.14 -0.65
C VAL A 128 -3.50 3.28 0.37
N VAL A 129 -3.15 2.18 1.02
CA VAL A 129 -2.02 2.13 1.95
C VAL A 129 -0.74 2.11 1.14
N VAL A 130 0.24 2.95 1.48
CA VAL A 130 1.60 2.92 0.95
C VAL A 130 2.52 2.61 2.12
N ALA A 131 3.14 1.43 2.11
CA ALA A 131 3.99 0.95 3.18
C ALA A 131 5.45 0.87 2.75
N VAL A 132 6.36 1.03 3.71
CA VAL A 132 7.79 0.77 3.52
C VAL A 132 8.09 -0.66 3.96
N GLU A 133 8.54 -1.48 3.02
CA GLU A 133 8.82 -2.90 3.25
C GLU A 133 9.84 -3.11 4.38
N GLY A 134 9.58 -4.10 5.24
CA GLY A 134 10.44 -4.41 6.38
C GLY A 134 10.32 -3.45 7.57
N THR A 135 9.35 -2.52 7.56
CA THR A 135 9.12 -1.56 8.64
C THR A 135 7.63 -1.46 9.01
N ASN A 136 7.32 -0.70 10.06
CA ASN A 136 5.94 -0.33 10.42
C ASN A 136 5.49 1.01 9.81
N ILE A 137 6.31 1.62 8.94
CA ILE A 137 6.01 2.91 8.31
C ILE A 137 4.99 2.69 7.20
N GLN A 138 3.83 3.31 7.33
CA GLN A 138 2.80 3.31 6.30
C GLN A 138 1.99 4.61 6.36
N VAL A 139 1.48 5.02 5.20
CA VAL A 139 0.58 6.16 5.04
C VAL A 139 -0.57 5.78 4.14
N THR A 140 -1.66 6.55 4.19
CA THR A 140 -2.82 6.33 3.33
C THR A 140 -2.96 7.48 2.34
N SER A 141 -3.22 7.18 1.07
CA SER A 141 -3.42 8.20 0.05
C SER A 141 -4.66 9.07 0.32
N GLY A 142 -4.51 10.37 0.11
CA GLY A 142 -5.60 11.36 0.20
C GLY A 142 -6.59 11.29 -0.96
N LEU A 143 -7.61 12.14 -0.93
CA LEU A 143 -8.71 12.16 -1.93
C LEU A 143 -8.23 12.34 -3.38
N ASP A 144 -7.12 13.05 -3.58
CA ASP A 144 -6.49 13.29 -4.89
C ASP A 144 -5.37 12.28 -5.24
N GLY A 145 -5.27 11.22 -4.44
CA GLY A 145 -4.28 10.16 -4.55
C GLY A 145 -2.90 10.50 -3.96
N ARG A 146 -2.68 11.70 -3.43
CA ARG A 146 -1.36 12.08 -2.90
C ARG A 146 -1.02 11.35 -1.61
N TRP A 147 0.26 11.06 -1.43
CA TRP A 147 0.83 10.50 -0.21
C TRP A 147 2.25 11.04 0.00
N ARG A 148 2.71 11.02 1.25
CA ARG A 148 4.05 11.46 1.65
C ARG A 148 4.53 10.65 2.85
N ILE A 149 5.80 10.25 2.82
CA ILE A 149 6.50 9.60 3.94
C ILE A 149 7.72 10.46 4.26
N ASP A 150 7.88 10.83 5.52
CA ASP A 150 9.00 11.62 6.03
C ASP A 150 9.88 10.74 6.94
N GLY A 151 11.13 11.14 7.16
CA GLY A 151 11.99 10.51 8.16
C GLY A 151 12.61 9.18 7.73
N LEU A 152 12.80 8.95 6.43
CA LEU A 152 13.40 7.71 5.93
C LEU A 152 14.92 7.75 6.03
N ASP A 153 15.49 6.67 6.54
CA ASP A 153 16.91 6.49 6.73
C ASP A 153 17.44 5.35 5.86
N GLY A 154 18.40 5.64 4.98
CA GLY A 154 18.93 4.66 4.03
C GLY A 154 17.94 4.25 2.93
N PRO A 155 18.25 3.24 2.12
CA PRO A 155 17.37 2.76 1.06
C PRO A 155 16.03 2.23 1.59
N ALA A 156 14.93 2.66 0.99
CA ALA A 156 13.57 2.25 1.32
C ALA A 156 12.85 1.71 0.09
N THR A 157 12.18 0.55 0.22
CA THR A 157 11.26 0.04 -0.81
C THR A 157 9.84 0.34 -0.37
N VAL A 158 9.11 1.10 -1.18
CA VAL A 158 7.69 1.41 -0.95
C VAL A 158 6.79 0.60 -1.87
N ALA A 159 5.74 0.03 -1.29
CA ALA A 159 4.74 -0.75 -2.00
C ALA A 159 3.32 -0.30 -1.60
N PRO A 160 2.46 0.05 -2.56
CA PRO A 160 1.05 0.27 -2.31
C PRO A 160 0.28 -1.05 -2.09
N TYR A 161 -0.77 -0.99 -1.27
CA TYR A 161 -1.66 -2.12 -1.00
C TYR A 161 -3.11 -1.67 -0.90
N ARG A 162 -3.99 -2.44 -1.55
CA ARG A 162 -5.44 -2.38 -1.43
C ARG A 162 -6.00 -3.77 -1.79
N PRO A 163 -6.88 -4.36 -0.97
CA PRO A 163 -7.50 -5.65 -1.30
C PRO A 163 -8.18 -5.64 -2.67
N GLY A 164 -7.91 -6.67 -3.48
CA GLY A 164 -8.53 -6.85 -4.80
C GLY A 164 -7.98 -5.93 -5.90
N SER A 165 -6.83 -5.29 -5.66
CA SER A 165 -6.14 -4.44 -6.61
C SER A 165 -4.68 -4.90 -6.78
N GLU A 166 -4.13 -4.65 -7.96
CA GLU A 166 -2.69 -4.68 -8.23
C GLU A 166 -2.20 -3.28 -8.60
N PHE A 167 -0.89 -3.06 -8.47
CA PHE A 167 -0.28 -1.77 -8.74
C PHE A 167 0.85 -1.89 -9.77
N VAL A 168 0.96 -0.87 -10.63
CA VAL A 168 2.01 -0.76 -11.64
C VAL A 168 2.77 0.56 -11.43
N PRO A 169 4.07 0.52 -11.12
CA PRO A 169 4.82 -0.68 -10.72
C PRO A 169 4.31 -1.26 -9.38
N ALA A 170 4.70 -2.49 -9.03
CA ALA A 170 4.27 -3.11 -7.77
C ALA A 170 4.95 -2.49 -6.54
N ALA A 171 6.19 -2.02 -6.70
CA ALA A 171 6.96 -1.35 -5.66
C ALA A 171 8.02 -0.43 -6.28
N ARG A 172 8.61 0.45 -5.48
CA ARG A 172 9.71 1.35 -5.85
C ARG A 172 10.74 1.42 -4.74
N THR A 173 12.01 1.21 -5.07
CA THR A 173 13.14 1.43 -4.15
C THR A 173 13.76 2.80 -4.39
N VAL A 174 13.99 3.54 -3.32
CA VAL A 174 14.55 4.91 -3.30
C VAL A 174 15.57 5.01 -2.17
N ALA A 175 16.57 5.88 -2.29
CA ALA A 175 17.62 6.07 -1.27
C ALA A 175 17.94 7.55 -1.00
N ALA A 176 17.12 8.45 -1.55
CA ALA A 176 17.30 9.89 -1.50
C ALA A 176 15.92 10.57 -1.64
N PRO A 177 15.80 11.87 -1.33
CA PRO A 177 14.57 12.62 -1.54
C PRO A 177 14.00 12.38 -2.94
N THR A 178 12.77 11.89 -3.02
CA THR A 178 12.13 11.52 -4.29
C THR A 178 10.67 11.91 -4.26
N ASP A 179 10.30 12.81 -5.17
CA ASP A 179 8.92 13.23 -5.37
C ASP A 179 8.31 12.59 -6.62
N ASN A 180 6.99 12.69 -6.75
CA ASN A 180 6.23 12.20 -7.91
C ASN A 180 6.35 10.70 -8.17
N ILE A 181 6.47 9.89 -7.12
CA ILE A 181 6.36 8.43 -7.25
C ILE A 181 4.92 8.08 -7.62
N VAL A 182 4.70 7.60 -8.85
CA VAL A 182 3.36 7.23 -9.33
C VAL A 182 3.17 5.72 -9.31
N PHE A 183 2.07 5.29 -8.69
CA PHE A 183 1.55 3.93 -8.78
C PHE A 183 0.17 3.95 -9.44
N GLN A 184 0.00 3.19 -10.52
CA GLN A 184 -1.29 2.99 -11.15
C GLN A 184 -1.98 1.77 -10.52
N VAL A 185 -3.23 1.94 -10.06
CA VAL A 185 -4.06 0.83 -9.56
C VAL A 185 -4.85 0.20 -10.70
N LEU A 186 -4.88 -1.13 -10.73
CA LEU A 186 -5.61 -1.96 -11.70
C LEU A 186 -6.35 -3.10 -10.97
N HIS A 187 -7.40 -3.63 -11.58
CA HIS A 187 -8.25 -4.65 -10.94
C HIS A 187 -8.10 -6.00 -11.66
N PRO A 188 -7.37 -6.97 -11.08
CA PRO A 188 -7.19 -8.28 -11.71
C PRO A 188 -8.55 -8.99 -11.84
N ILE A 189 -8.74 -9.67 -12.97
CA ILE A 189 -9.95 -10.49 -13.24
C ILE A 189 -9.88 -11.80 -12.45
N MET A 190 -8.68 -12.37 -12.36
CA MET A 190 -8.42 -13.63 -11.65
C MET A 190 -7.96 -13.39 -10.21
N GLY A 191 -8.13 -14.40 -9.37
CA GLY A 191 -7.72 -14.40 -7.96
C GLY A 191 -8.86 -14.73 -7.01
N PRO A 192 -8.58 -14.80 -5.71
CA PRO A 192 -9.60 -14.98 -4.70
C PRO A 192 -10.51 -13.75 -4.63
N SER A 193 -11.77 -13.98 -4.25
CA SER A 193 -12.69 -12.88 -3.98
C SER A 193 -12.23 -12.06 -2.77
N VAL A 194 -12.42 -10.74 -2.84
CA VAL A 194 -12.26 -9.85 -1.67
C VAL A 194 -13.59 -9.28 -1.18
N VAL A 195 -14.69 -9.67 -1.82
CA VAL A 195 -16.05 -9.27 -1.44
C VAL A 195 -16.76 -10.50 -0.90
N PRO A 196 -17.25 -10.49 0.36
CA PRO A 196 -18.04 -11.60 0.86
C PRO A 196 -19.31 -11.81 0.04
N ARG A 197 -19.74 -13.07 -0.15
CA ARG A 197 -20.97 -13.42 -0.87
C ARG A 197 -22.16 -12.61 -0.37
N GLU A 198 -22.34 -12.54 0.95
CA GLU A 198 -23.45 -11.81 1.56
C GLU A 198 -23.40 -10.30 1.26
N GLN A 199 -22.21 -9.69 1.24
CA GLN A 199 -22.04 -8.31 0.83
C GLN A 199 -22.49 -8.08 -0.62
N ALA A 200 -22.12 -8.98 -1.54
CA ALA A 200 -22.56 -8.90 -2.93
C ALA A 200 -24.07 -9.12 -3.09
N ARG A 201 -24.67 -10.01 -2.29
CA ARG A 201 -26.13 -10.23 -2.25
C ARG A 201 -26.87 -8.96 -1.82
N GLN A 202 -26.46 -8.37 -0.70
CA GLN A 202 -27.09 -7.14 -0.19
C GLN A 202 -26.86 -5.95 -1.12
N TRP A 203 -25.68 -5.84 -1.73
CA TRP A 203 -25.40 -4.83 -2.76
C TRP A 203 -26.37 -4.97 -3.94
N LEU A 204 -26.55 -6.19 -4.47
CA LEU A 204 -27.44 -6.42 -5.59
C LEU A 204 -28.90 -6.15 -5.20
N GLN A 205 -29.35 -6.68 -4.05
CA GLN A 205 -30.69 -6.49 -3.52
C GLN A 205 -31.03 -5.00 -3.38
N ALA A 206 -30.11 -4.20 -2.84
CA ALA A 206 -30.28 -2.76 -2.69
C ALA A 206 -30.41 -2.02 -4.03
N ARG A 207 -29.93 -2.61 -5.14
CA ARG A 207 -30.02 -2.04 -6.49
C ARG A 207 -31.27 -2.47 -7.23
N ILE A 208 -31.70 -3.73 -7.07
CA ILE A 208 -32.87 -4.27 -7.78
C ILE A 208 -34.19 -4.06 -7.02
N GLY A 209 -34.15 -3.94 -5.69
CA GLY A 209 -35.31 -3.69 -4.85
C GLY A 209 -36.21 -4.92 -4.61
N ASN A 210 -35.79 -6.10 -5.04
CA ASN A 210 -36.48 -7.38 -4.89
C ASN A 210 -35.47 -8.54 -4.77
N SER A 211 -35.96 -9.77 -4.80
CA SER A 211 -35.13 -10.99 -4.70
C SER A 211 -34.90 -11.72 -6.03
N ASP A 212 -35.44 -11.23 -7.15
CA ASP A 212 -35.69 -12.02 -8.37
C ASP A 212 -34.43 -12.50 -9.11
N TRP A 213 -33.25 -12.05 -8.68
CA TRP A 213 -31.97 -12.38 -9.29
C TRP A 213 -30.86 -12.68 -8.27
N LEU A 214 -31.18 -12.78 -6.98
CA LEU A 214 -30.15 -13.00 -5.95
C LEU A 214 -29.48 -14.36 -6.07
N GLU A 215 -30.18 -15.37 -6.61
CA GLU A 215 -29.60 -16.67 -6.97
C GLU A 215 -28.39 -16.54 -7.90
N LEU A 216 -28.35 -15.54 -8.79
CA LEU A 216 -27.20 -15.34 -9.67
C LEU A 216 -25.93 -15.01 -8.89
N VAL A 217 -26.05 -14.34 -7.73
CA VAL A 217 -24.89 -14.11 -6.86
C VAL A 217 -24.33 -15.44 -6.38
N ASP A 218 -25.19 -16.36 -5.94
CA ASP A 218 -24.74 -17.67 -5.46
C ASP A 218 -24.06 -18.44 -6.60
N LEU A 219 -24.67 -18.47 -7.78
CA LEU A 219 -24.09 -19.12 -8.97
C LEU A 219 -22.72 -18.55 -9.37
N TYR A 220 -22.55 -17.22 -9.39
CA TYR A 220 -21.23 -16.63 -9.68
C TYR A 220 -20.20 -17.00 -8.59
N TYR A 221 -20.59 -16.97 -7.32
CA TYR A 221 -19.70 -17.31 -6.21
C TYR A 221 -19.37 -18.80 -6.11
N ASP A 222 -20.19 -19.68 -6.66
CA ASP A 222 -19.92 -21.12 -6.73
C ASP A 222 -19.08 -21.48 -7.98
N ILE A 223 -19.37 -20.86 -9.13
CA ILE A 223 -18.77 -21.24 -10.42
C ILE A 223 -17.47 -20.51 -10.71
N ALA A 224 -17.41 -19.18 -10.53
CA ALA A 224 -16.23 -18.39 -10.91
C ALA A 224 -14.92 -18.86 -10.25
N PRO A 225 -14.90 -19.24 -8.95
CA PRO A 225 -13.70 -19.76 -8.32
C PRO A 225 -13.15 -21.04 -8.95
N LEU A 226 -13.98 -21.88 -9.58
CA LEU A 226 -13.54 -23.09 -10.30
C LEU A 226 -12.62 -22.75 -11.49
N TYR A 227 -12.72 -21.52 -11.99
CA TYR A 227 -11.90 -20.95 -13.07
C TYR A 227 -10.81 -20.02 -12.52
N GLY A 228 -10.70 -19.86 -11.20
CA GLY A 228 -9.85 -18.83 -10.58
C GLY A 228 -10.26 -17.40 -10.92
N ILE A 229 -11.50 -17.20 -11.38
CA ILE A 229 -12.08 -15.89 -11.67
C ILE A 229 -12.70 -15.33 -10.40
N ARG A 230 -12.52 -14.03 -10.17
CA ARG A 230 -13.14 -13.35 -9.04
C ARG A 230 -14.66 -13.24 -9.28
N PRO A 231 -15.50 -13.82 -8.40
CA PRO A 231 -16.95 -13.82 -8.61
C PRO A 231 -17.55 -12.42 -8.63
N GLU A 232 -17.04 -11.48 -7.83
CA GLU A 232 -17.48 -10.09 -7.81
C GLU A 232 -17.17 -9.35 -9.12
N VAL A 233 -16.12 -9.75 -9.85
CA VAL A 233 -15.77 -9.18 -11.16
C VAL A 233 -16.77 -9.66 -12.22
N ALA A 234 -17.00 -10.97 -12.28
CA ALA A 234 -17.98 -11.55 -13.20
C ALA A 234 -19.40 -11.03 -12.91
N LEU A 235 -19.78 -10.92 -11.63
CA LEU A 235 -21.06 -10.35 -11.24
C LEU A 235 -21.19 -8.85 -11.61
N ALA A 236 -20.13 -8.07 -11.40
CA ALA A 236 -20.10 -6.65 -11.79
C ALA A 236 -20.27 -6.47 -13.31
N GLN A 237 -19.59 -7.29 -14.10
CA GLN A 237 -19.75 -7.30 -15.56
C GLN A 237 -21.17 -7.72 -15.95
N ALA A 238 -21.72 -8.77 -15.35
CA ALA A 238 -23.09 -9.21 -15.65
C ALA A 238 -24.14 -8.15 -15.31
N ALA A 239 -23.96 -7.44 -14.19
CA ALA A 239 -24.82 -6.33 -13.81
C ALA A 239 -24.72 -5.16 -14.80
N HIS A 240 -23.53 -4.90 -15.35
CA HIS A 240 -23.34 -3.92 -16.42
C HIS A 240 -24.10 -4.29 -17.69
N GLU A 241 -23.92 -5.53 -18.16
CA GLU A 241 -24.47 -6.03 -19.42
C GLU A 241 -26.01 -6.12 -19.40
N THR A 242 -26.58 -6.43 -18.24
CA THR A 242 -28.01 -6.70 -18.08
C THR A 242 -28.77 -5.59 -17.37
N ALA A 243 -28.14 -4.44 -17.10
CA ALA A 243 -28.72 -3.34 -16.32
C ALA A 243 -29.28 -3.81 -14.95
N TYR A 244 -28.46 -4.55 -14.19
CA TYR A 244 -28.84 -5.25 -12.96
C TYR A 244 -29.93 -6.31 -13.17
N PHE A 245 -29.77 -7.15 -14.20
CA PHE A 245 -30.69 -8.23 -14.56
C PHE A 245 -32.11 -7.78 -14.91
N ARG A 246 -32.31 -6.49 -15.19
CA ARG A 246 -33.56 -5.96 -15.71
C ARG A 246 -33.71 -6.18 -17.22
N PHE A 247 -32.57 -6.36 -17.91
CA PHE A 247 -32.48 -6.40 -19.36
C PHE A 247 -33.04 -5.12 -19.99
N GLY A 248 -33.06 -5.03 -21.31
CA GLY A 248 -33.52 -3.81 -22.01
C GLY A 248 -32.78 -3.50 -23.32
N ASN A 249 -31.74 -4.28 -23.64
CA ASN A 249 -31.04 -4.23 -24.91
C ASN A 249 -31.44 -5.45 -25.78
N LEU A 250 -30.49 -5.98 -26.55
CA LEU A 250 -30.73 -7.05 -27.52
C LEU A 250 -31.09 -8.40 -26.89
N VAL A 251 -30.53 -8.72 -25.72
CA VAL A 251 -30.71 -10.00 -25.04
C VAL A 251 -31.88 -9.94 -24.04
N GLN A 252 -32.67 -11.01 -24.00
CA GLN A 252 -33.86 -11.17 -23.17
C GLN A 252 -33.60 -12.03 -21.92
N PRO A 253 -34.38 -11.86 -20.83
CA PRO A 253 -34.19 -12.61 -19.58
C PRO A 253 -34.20 -14.13 -19.74
N TRP A 254 -35.09 -14.65 -20.59
CA TRP A 254 -35.26 -16.09 -20.82
C TRP A 254 -34.08 -16.75 -21.52
N GLN A 255 -33.17 -15.97 -22.13
CA GLN A 255 -31.99 -16.51 -22.81
C GLN A 255 -30.89 -16.98 -21.85
N ASN A 256 -30.98 -16.63 -20.56
CA ASN A 256 -29.94 -16.84 -19.54
C ASN A 256 -28.54 -16.33 -19.98
N ASN A 257 -28.49 -15.34 -20.87
CA ASN A 257 -27.24 -14.81 -21.40
C ASN A 257 -26.91 -13.50 -20.67
N PHE A 258 -26.13 -13.62 -19.60
CA PHE A 258 -25.84 -12.50 -18.69
C PHE A 258 -24.65 -11.64 -19.11
N ALA A 259 -24.07 -11.91 -20.28
CA ALA A 259 -22.84 -11.27 -20.74
C ALA A 259 -22.85 -10.88 -22.23
N GLY A 260 -24.03 -10.87 -22.85
CA GLY A 260 -24.16 -10.48 -24.26
C GLY A 260 -23.45 -11.40 -25.24
N ILE A 261 -23.21 -12.67 -24.89
CA ILE A 261 -22.41 -13.59 -25.70
C ILE A 261 -23.07 -13.77 -27.06
N GLY A 262 -22.38 -13.35 -28.11
CA GLY A 262 -22.85 -13.43 -29.50
C GLY A 262 -23.92 -12.42 -29.90
N ALA A 263 -24.22 -11.40 -29.10
CA ALA A 263 -25.19 -10.36 -29.42
C ALA A 263 -24.54 -9.23 -30.24
N THR A 264 -24.26 -9.45 -31.53
CA THR A 264 -23.47 -8.55 -32.39
C THR A 264 -24.31 -7.50 -33.15
N GLY A 265 -25.44 -7.05 -32.60
CA GLY A 265 -26.34 -6.09 -33.25
C GLY A 265 -27.16 -6.63 -34.43
N THR A 266 -26.80 -7.78 -34.99
CA THR A 266 -27.58 -8.52 -35.99
C THR A 266 -28.22 -9.75 -35.33
N PRO A 267 -29.51 -10.04 -35.56
CA PRO A 267 -30.13 -11.28 -35.07
C PRO A 267 -29.47 -12.50 -35.70
N SER A 268 -29.45 -13.63 -34.99
CA SER A 268 -28.93 -14.87 -35.56
C SER A 268 -29.82 -15.37 -36.70
N ASP A 269 -29.21 -16.09 -37.64
CA ASP A 269 -29.87 -16.87 -38.68
C ASP A 269 -30.28 -18.28 -38.21
N GLY A 270 -29.92 -18.66 -36.98
CA GLY A 270 -30.11 -19.99 -36.42
C GLY A 270 -29.03 -21.00 -36.80
N PHE A 271 -28.09 -20.64 -37.68
CA PHE A 271 -27.00 -21.50 -38.15
C PHE A 271 -25.63 -21.08 -37.63
N THR A 272 -25.59 -20.06 -36.76
CA THR A 272 -24.36 -19.59 -36.12
C THR A 272 -23.65 -20.76 -35.41
N PRO A 273 -22.37 -21.07 -35.74
CA PRO A 273 -21.67 -22.20 -35.17
C PRO A 273 -21.51 -22.12 -33.65
N LEU A 274 -21.66 -23.26 -32.98
CA LEU A 274 -21.45 -23.38 -31.53
C LEU A 274 -19.98 -23.48 -31.13
N ASN A 275 -19.07 -23.70 -32.09
CA ASN A 275 -17.61 -23.72 -31.88
C ASN A 275 -17.16 -24.62 -30.70
N GLY A 276 -17.78 -25.80 -30.59
CA GLY A 276 -17.48 -26.77 -29.54
C GLY A 276 -18.28 -26.60 -28.25
N ALA A 277 -19.12 -25.55 -28.13
CA ALA A 277 -20.08 -25.47 -27.04
C ALA A 277 -21.12 -26.59 -27.13
N ASP A 278 -21.55 -27.08 -25.98
CA ASP A 278 -22.48 -28.20 -25.86
C ASP A 278 -23.83 -27.91 -26.56
N PRO A 279 -24.17 -28.65 -27.64
CA PRO A 279 -25.38 -28.43 -28.41
C PRO A 279 -26.67 -28.81 -27.67
N GLU A 280 -26.60 -29.58 -26.58
CA GLU A 280 -27.78 -29.96 -25.80
C GLU A 280 -28.32 -28.79 -24.97
N VAL A 281 -27.45 -27.86 -24.59
CA VAL A 281 -27.78 -26.76 -23.66
C VAL A 281 -27.45 -25.36 -24.17
N VAL A 282 -26.80 -25.27 -25.34
CA VAL A 282 -26.45 -23.99 -26.00
C VAL A 282 -26.98 -23.99 -27.43
N ARG A 283 -27.66 -22.90 -27.80
CA ARG A 283 -28.19 -22.73 -29.15
C ARG A 283 -28.22 -21.27 -29.58
N PHE A 284 -28.29 -21.07 -30.89
CA PHE A 284 -28.70 -19.82 -31.52
C PHE A 284 -30.07 -20.02 -32.19
N GLU A 285 -30.88 -18.97 -32.28
CA GLU A 285 -32.23 -19.05 -32.83
C GLU A 285 -32.44 -17.96 -33.87
N ALA A 286 -33.06 -18.33 -34.99
CA ALA A 286 -33.34 -17.40 -36.08
C ALA A 286 -34.19 -16.22 -35.57
N GLY A 287 -33.73 -14.99 -35.83
CA GLY A 287 -34.39 -13.77 -35.37
C GLY A 287 -34.11 -13.36 -33.93
N VAL A 288 -33.32 -14.14 -33.17
CA VAL A 288 -32.93 -13.82 -31.79
C VAL A 288 -31.48 -13.36 -31.73
N HIS A 289 -31.20 -12.33 -30.93
CA HIS A 289 -29.83 -11.85 -30.72
C HIS A 289 -29.12 -12.64 -29.62
N GLY A 290 -27.89 -13.07 -29.90
CA GLY A 290 -27.04 -13.74 -28.90
C GLY A 290 -27.34 -15.22 -28.71
N ALA A 291 -26.44 -15.88 -27.97
CA ALA A 291 -26.59 -17.27 -27.58
C ALA A 291 -27.70 -17.42 -26.53
N ILE A 292 -28.30 -18.61 -26.48
CA ILE A 292 -29.35 -18.99 -25.54
C ILE A 292 -28.86 -20.20 -24.76
N PHE A 293 -28.94 -20.10 -23.43
CA PHE A 293 -28.49 -21.12 -22.50
C PHE A 293 -29.68 -21.74 -21.77
N ALA A 294 -29.70 -23.07 -21.66
CA ALA A 294 -30.83 -23.82 -21.13
C ALA A 294 -31.20 -23.44 -19.68
N THR A 295 -30.20 -23.10 -18.86
CA THR A 295 -30.41 -22.70 -17.46
C THR A 295 -29.56 -21.49 -17.07
N ARG A 296 -29.91 -20.86 -15.95
CA ARG A 296 -29.11 -19.78 -15.34
C ARG A 296 -27.68 -20.23 -15.03
N GLU A 297 -27.52 -21.46 -14.52
CA GLU A 297 -26.22 -22.06 -14.22
C GLU A 297 -25.32 -22.14 -15.47
N ILE A 298 -25.85 -22.69 -16.58
CA ILE A 298 -25.12 -22.78 -17.86
C ILE A 298 -24.78 -21.39 -18.39
N GLY A 299 -25.70 -20.43 -18.27
CA GLY A 299 -25.48 -19.05 -18.67
C GLY A 299 -24.38 -18.34 -17.88
N VAL A 300 -24.38 -18.50 -16.56
CA VAL A 300 -23.33 -17.98 -15.65
C VAL A 300 -21.99 -18.61 -15.99
N GLU A 301 -21.94 -19.92 -16.20
CA GLU A 301 -20.69 -20.57 -16.55
C GLU A 301 -20.17 -20.18 -17.93
N ALA A 302 -21.03 -20.08 -18.93
CA ALA A 302 -20.64 -19.59 -20.26
C ALA A 302 -20.04 -18.18 -20.17
N HIS A 303 -20.59 -17.30 -19.32
CA HIS A 303 -19.98 -16.01 -19.01
C HIS A 303 -18.59 -16.18 -18.39
N VAL A 304 -18.47 -16.95 -17.31
CA VAL A 304 -17.18 -17.18 -16.62
C VAL A 304 -16.13 -17.74 -17.58
N GLN A 305 -16.49 -18.71 -18.43
CA GLN A 305 -15.60 -19.27 -19.45
C GLN A 305 -15.15 -18.22 -20.47
N HIS A 306 -16.07 -17.36 -20.93
CA HIS A 306 -15.72 -16.32 -21.88
C HIS A 306 -14.76 -15.30 -21.25
N LEU A 307 -14.99 -14.93 -19.99
CA LEU A 307 -14.11 -14.04 -19.22
C LEU A 307 -12.75 -14.70 -18.96
N TYR A 308 -12.74 -16.01 -18.65
CA TYR A 308 -11.53 -16.82 -18.49
C TYR A 308 -10.68 -16.86 -19.77
N ALA A 309 -11.32 -16.91 -20.95
CA ALA A 309 -10.60 -16.86 -22.22
C ALA A 309 -9.81 -15.54 -22.38
N TYR A 310 -10.37 -14.40 -21.96
CA TYR A 310 -9.65 -13.13 -21.94
C TYR A 310 -8.54 -13.08 -20.89
N ALA A 311 -8.78 -13.66 -19.72
CA ALA A 311 -7.87 -13.56 -18.58
C ALA A 311 -6.63 -14.46 -18.67
N THR A 312 -6.73 -15.63 -19.32
CA THR A 312 -5.63 -16.62 -19.36
C THR A 312 -5.63 -17.46 -20.63
N THR A 313 -4.47 -18.08 -20.92
CA THR A 313 -4.27 -19.06 -21.99
C THR A 313 -4.40 -20.51 -21.53
N ALA A 314 -4.53 -20.77 -20.22
CA ALA A 314 -4.69 -22.12 -19.66
C ALA A 314 -5.91 -22.86 -20.26
N PRO A 315 -5.89 -24.18 -20.45
CA PRO A 315 -7.08 -24.90 -20.93
C PRO A 315 -8.27 -24.72 -19.96
N LEU A 316 -9.48 -25.06 -20.40
CA LEU A 316 -10.62 -25.15 -19.48
C LEU A 316 -10.25 -26.02 -18.26
N PRO A 317 -10.75 -25.69 -17.05
CA PRO A 317 -10.53 -26.53 -15.88
C PRO A 317 -10.97 -27.98 -16.15
N ALA A 318 -10.22 -28.93 -15.58
CA ALA A 318 -10.43 -30.35 -15.85
C ALA A 318 -11.89 -30.77 -15.54
N GLY A 319 -12.51 -31.50 -16.46
CA GLY A 319 -13.87 -32.01 -16.32
C GLY A 319 -14.98 -30.97 -16.56
N ARG A 320 -14.66 -29.73 -16.95
CA ARG A 320 -15.68 -28.74 -17.33
C ARG A 320 -16.07 -28.86 -18.81
N THR A 321 -17.37 -28.87 -19.06
CA THR A 321 -17.95 -28.80 -20.40
C THR A 321 -17.85 -27.38 -20.95
N LEU A 322 -17.53 -27.23 -22.24
CA LEU A 322 -17.52 -25.92 -22.89
C LEU A 322 -18.97 -25.46 -23.15
N TYR A 323 -19.34 -24.29 -22.65
CA TYR A 323 -20.65 -23.67 -22.86
C TYR A 323 -20.57 -22.34 -23.60
N SER A 324 -19.45 -21.62 -23.52
CA SER A 324 -19.29 -20.39 -24.30
C SER A 324 -19.00 -20.70 -25.79
N PRO A 325 -19.92 -20.42 -26.72
CA PRO A 325 -19.68 -20.67 -28.15
C PRO A 325 -18.68 -19.68 -28.76
N ARG A 326 -18.18 -18.73 -27.96
CA ARG A 326 -17.20 -17.72 -28.37
C ARG A 326 -15.85 -17.93 -27.69
N PHE A 327 -15.68 -18.94 -26.83
CA PHE A 327 -14.44 -19.21 -26.08
C PHE A 327 -13.20 -19.28 -26.97
N VAL A 328 -13.29 -20.08 -28.05
CA VAL A 328 -12.17 -20.30 -28.99
C VAL A 328 -11.94 -19.13 -29.95
N LEU A 329 -12.88 -18.20 -30.05
CA LEU A 329 -12.76 -17.02 -30.91
C LEU A 329 -12.04 -15.86 -30.22
N VAL A 330 -11.94 -15.89 -28.89
CA VAL A 330 -11.19 -14.89 -28.13
C VAL A 330 -9.69 -15.06 -28.41
N ARG A 331 -9.00 -13.96 -28.70
CA ARG A 331 -7.53 -13.94 -28.60
C ARG A 331 -7.16 -14.07 -27.13
N ARG A 332 -6.83 -15.28 -26.71
CA ARG A 332 -6.76 -15.65 -25.30
C ARG A 332 -5.64 -14.97 -24.52
N GLY A 333 -5.87 -14.73 -23.22
CA GLY A 333 -4.87 -14.13 -22.32
C GLY A 333 -4.54 -12.66 -22.60
N THR A 334 -5.46 -11.92 -23.24
CA THR A 334 -5.24 -10.53 -23.64
C THR A 334 -5.68 -9.51 -22.58
N ALA A 335 -6.49 -9.86 -21.60
CA ALA A 335 -6.95 -8.93 -20.55
C ALA A 335 -6.73 -9.51 -19.15
N ARG A 336 -5.60 -9.18 -18.53
CA ARG A 336 -5.34 -9.53 -17.12
C ARG A 336 -6.22 -8.75 -16.13
N TYR A 337 -6.55 -7.50 -16.48
CA TYR A 337 -7.30 -6.56 -15.63
C TYR A 337 -8.65 -6.20 -16.27
N VAL A 338 -9.64 -5.88 -15.44
CA VAL A 338 -10.99 -5.48 -15.88
C VAL A 338 -10.92 -4.29 -16.83
N GLU A 339 -10.02 -3.35 -16.56
CA GLU A 339 -9.76 -2.18 -17.40
C GLU A 339 -9.41 -2.55 -18.84
N HIS A 340 -8.75 -3.70 -19.05
CA HIS A 340 -8.33 -4.20 -20.36
C HIS A 340 -9.43 -4.98 -21.10
N LEU A 341 -10.63 -5.13 -20.52
CA LEU A 341 -11.77 -5.67 -21.27
C LEU A 341 -12.27 -4.69 -22.34
N GLY A 342 -11.97 -3.39 -22.21
CA GLY A 342 -12.20 -2.42 -23.29
C GLY A 342 -11.07 -2.48 -24.31
N ALA A 343 -11.39 -2.67 -25.60
CA ALA A 343 -10.38 -2.86 -26.65
C ALA A 343 -9.40 -1.68 -26.77
N ARG A 344 -9.85 -0.45 -26.49
CA ARG A 344 -9.01 0.76 -26.53
C ARG A 344 -8.02 0.86 -25.36
N GLN A 345 -8.40 0.32 -24.22
CA GLN A 345 -7.58 0.33 -22.99
C GLN A 345 -6.64 -0.87 -22.93
N ASN A 346 -6.91 -1.90 -23.71
CA ASN A 346 -6.10 -3.10 -23.76
C ASN A 346 -4.80 -2.86 -24.57
N PRO A 347 -3.61 -3.15 -24.00
CA PRO A 347 -2.35 -3.06 -24.73
C PRO A 347 -2.27 -3.91 -26.01
N ALA A 348 -3.06 -4.97 -26.11
CA ALA A 348 -3.15 -5.83 -27.29
C ALA A 348 -4.11 -5.30 -28.38
N GLY A 349 -4.80 -4.18 -28.14
CA GLY A 349 -5.75 -3.56 -29.07
C GLY A 349 -7.04 -4.36 -29.31
N VAL A 350 -7.30 -5.38 -28.49
CA VAL A 350 -8.49 -6.25 -28.54
C VAL A 350 -9.20 -6.21 -27.19
N GLY A 351 -10.48 -6.54 -27.14
CA GLY A 351 -11.24 -6.54 -25.89
C GLY A 351 -12.55 -7.27 -26.00
N TRP A 352 -13.25 -7.35 -24.88
CA TRP A 352 -14.64 -7.82 -24.80
C TRP A 352 -15.57 -6.93 -25.60
N ALA A 353 -15.39 -5.61 -25.47
CA ALA A 353 -16.17 -4.61 -26.18
C ALA A 353 -15.28 -3.52 -26.78
N THR A 354 -15.76 -2.93 -27.88
CA THR A 354 -15.16 -1.75 -28.52
C THR A 354 -15.64 -0.43 -27.92
N ASP A 355 -16.66 -0.49 -27.05
CA ASP A 355 -17.24 0.65 -26.37
C ASP A 355 -16.18 1.44 -25.61
N ALA A 356 -16.28 2.77 -25.70
CA ALA A 356 -15.42 3.65 -24.95
C ALA A 356 -15.59 3.37 -23.45
N GLU A 357 -14.44 3.20 -22.79
CA GLU A 357 -14.34 3.06 -21.33
C GLU A 357 -15.05 1.82 -20.76
N TYR A 358 -15.31 0.78 -21.57
CA TYR A 358 -16.04 -0.42 -21.13
C TYR A 358 -15.53 -0.98 -19.78
N GLY A 359 -14.23 -1.29 -19.69
CA GLY A 359 -13.63 -1.79 -18.46
C GLY A 359 -13.73 -0.79 -17.30
N PHE A 360 -13.57 0.51 -17.58
CA PHE A 360 -13.69 1.56 -16.57
C PHE A 360 -15.12 1.69 -16.03
N LYS A 361 -16.15 1.51 -16.87
CA LYS A 361 -17.56 1.50 -16.44
C LYS A 361 -17.83 0.35 -15.48
N ILE A 362 -17.31 -0.85 -15.77
CA ILE A 362 -17.43 -2.00 -14.88
C ILE A 362 -16.79 -1.69 -13.52
N VAL A 363 -15.54 -1.19 -13.55
CA VAL A 363 -14.81 -0.85 -12.31
C VAL A 363 -15.55 0.22 -11.51
N ASN A 364 -15.87 1.36 -12.13
CA ASN A 364 -16.35 2.55 -11.43
C ASN A 364 -17.82 2.45 -11.00
N ASN A 365 -18.68 1.82 -11.81
CA ASN A 365 -20.12 1.83 -11.57
C ASN A 365 -20.62 0.58 -10.84
N PHE A 366 -19.84 -0.50 -10.83
CA PHE A 366 -20.27 -1.80 -10.29
C PHE A 366 -19.26 -2.38 -9.30
N LEU A 367 -18.02 -2.65 -9.71
CA LEU A 367 -17.04 -3.35 -8.87
C LEU A 367 -16.65 -2.55 -7.62
N LEU A 368 -16.27 -1.29 -7.77
CA LEU A 368 -15.90 -0.43 -6.64
C LEU A 368 -17.10 -0.16 -5.71
N PRO A 369 -18.31 0.18 -6.21
CA PRO A 369 -19.50 0.28 -5.36
C PRO A 369 -19.86 -1.01 -4.62
N MET A 370 -19.66 -2.18 -5.22
CA MET A 370 -19.88 -3.47 -4.56
C MET A 370 -18.84 -3.70 -3.45
N THR A 371 -17.57 -3.39 -3.72
CA THR A 371 -16.47 -3.53 -2.76
C THR A 371 -16.63 -2.59 -1.56
N ALA A 372 -17.10 -1.36 -1.80
CA ALA A 372 -17.34 -0.36 -0.76
C ALA A 372 -18.70 -0.51 -0.05
N PHE A 373 -19.52 -1.50 -0.44
CA PHE A 373 -20.86 -1.66 0.12
C PHE A 373 -20.79 -2.07 1.60
N GLN A 374 -21.41 -1.27 2.47
CA GLN A 374 -21.56 -1.60 3.87
C GLN A 374 -22.82 -2.44 4.07
N MET A 375 -22.64 -3.66 4.55
CA MET A 375 -23.74 -4.56 4.93
C MET A 375 -24.59 -3.91 6.03
N ARG A 376 -25.89 -4.16 6.01
CA ARG A 376 -26.85 -3.65 7.01
C ARG A 376 -27.08 -4.63 8.14
#